data_AF-A0A7V2TYB5-F1
#
_entry.id   AF-A0A7V2TYB5-F1
#
_cell.length_a   1.000
_cell.length_b   1.000
_cell.length_c   1.000
_cell.angle_alpha   90.00
_cell.angle_beta   90.00
_cell.angle_gamma   90.00
#
_symmetry.space_group_name_H-M   'P 1'
#
loop_
_entity.id
_entity.type
_entity.pdbx_description
1 polymer ?
#
loop_
_entity_poly.entity_id
_entity_poly.type
_entity_poly.pdbx_seq_one_letter_code
_entity_poly.pdbx_strand_id
1 'polypeptide(L)'
;ALSEMMAALGRAGSQAARSQMDRTQGEMTRQAGELDRILAEQREILRETEAMDRELRARREEEAEKRLKERRPLLEEYLESLRRSLPPGAREGLEGGERMLRGGRAGRLEDQVKEWRKEFRGNPGAEKLLEEMERILEGLRPEPQEMMERAQREKFPSLSSRQGNLQERTRELKEKLEMLAQLFPGLDSEILKSLGEAADSMGEASGKLRSEDAGGAIPPEQEALRRLGQSQQAMRQMSQQMAMRGQFNRWGRPWGYDPRPGWYYGPWGPLPTLPQPEVKRPIERGFTGIDREEFDPPSKEAYRAPKAFREKVMEALKDNAPSPYRREVEEYFRGLSE
;
A
#
# COMPACT_ATOMS: atom_id res chain seq x y z
N ALA A 1 -37.02 14.09 -46.36
CA ALA A 1 -36.13 15.27 -46.37
C ALA A 1 -35.63 15.65 -44.96
N LEU A 2 -36.39 16.38 -44.14
CA LEU A 2 -35.91 16.89 -42.83
C LEU A 2 -35.69 15.78 -41.77
N SER A 3 -36.55 14.76 -41.78
CA SER A 3 -36.44 13.57 -40.91
C SER A 3 -35.24 12.67 -41.25
N GLU A 4 -34.95 12.47 -42.54
CA GLU A 4 -33.79 11.70 -43.01
C GLU A 4 -32.47 12.43 -42.74
N MET A 5 -32.48 13.77 -42.82
CA MET A 5 -31.33 14.61 -42.50
C MET A 5 -31.02 14.59 -41.00
N MET A 6 -32.04 14.62 -40.13
CA MET A 6 -31.86 14.42 -38.68
C MET A 6 -31.41 12.99 -38.34
N ALA A 7 -31.92 11.97 -39.03
CA ALA A 7 -31.49 10.58 -38.84
C ALA A 7 -30.05 10.33 -39.36
N ALA A 8 -29.63 11.04 -40.42
CA ALA A 8 -28.25 11.03 -40.90
C ALA A 8 -27.31 11.75 -39.92
N LEU A 9 -27.72 12.89 -39.37
CA LEU A 9 -26.98 13.62 -38.32
C LEU A 9 -26.85 12.80 -37.03
N GLY A 10 -27.91 12.09 -36.61
CA GLY A 10 -27.86 11.18 -35.45
C GLY A 10 -26.94 9.97 -35.67
N ARG A 11 -26.91 9.41 -36.88
CA ARG A 11 -25.99 8.32 -37.25
C ARG A 11 -24.53 8.80 -37.36
N ALA A 12 -24.30 9.97 -37.94
CA ALA A 12 -22.98 10.58 -38.01
C ALA A 12 -22.44 10.97 -36.62
N GLY A 13 -23.29 11.54 -35.76
CA GLY A 13 -22.93 11.89 -34.39
C GLY A 13 -22.62 10.67 -33.52
N SER A 14 -23.39 9.59 -33.65
CA SER A 14 -23.11 8.33 -32.93
C SER A 14 -21.88 7.58 -33.45
N GLN A 15 -21.59 7.62 -34.75
CA GLN A 15 -20.35 7.08 -35.31
C GLN A 15 -19.11 7.89 -34.88
N ALA A 16 -19.21 9.23 -34.87
CA ALA A 16 -18.13 10.10 -34.38
C ALA A 16 -17.83 9.86 -32.90
N ALA A 17 -18.86 9.79 -32.06
CA ALA A 17 -18.72 9.49 -30.62
C ALA A 17 -18.10 8.11 -30.36
N ARG A 18 -18.46 7.08 -31.13
CA ARG A 18 -17.86 5.73 -31.05
C ARG A 18 -16.36 5.76 -31.41
N SER A 19 -16.01 6.43 -32.51
CA SER A 19 -14.60 6.57 -32.92
C SER A 19 -13.72 7.29 -31.90
N GLN A 20 -14.30 8.22 -31.14
CA GLN A 20 -13.60 8.96 -30.09
C GLN A 20 -13.42 8.08 -28.85
N MET A 21 -14.43 7.28 -28.49
CA MET A 21 -14.38 6.36 -27.36
C MET A 21 -13.38 5.21 -27.59
N ASP A 22 -13.34 4.62 -28.79
CA ASP A 22 -12.38 3.56 -29.13
C ASP A 22 -10.92 4.06 -29.09
N ARG A 23 -10.67 5.28 -29.58
CA ARG A 23 -9.35 5.92 -29.50
C ARG A 23 -8.91 6.14 -28.05
N THR A 24 -9.84 6.60 -27.22
CA THR A 24 -9.60 6.84 -25.79
C THR A 24 -9.31 5.55 -25.04
N GLN A 25 -10.07 4.49 -25.32
CA GLN A 25 -9.81 3.18 -24.75
C GLN A 25 -8.41 2.69 -25.13
N GLY A 26 -8.00 2.87 -26.39
CA GLY A 26 -6.65 2.55 -26.85
C GLY A 26 -5.55 3.39 -26.19
N GLU A 27 -5.80 4.67 -25.89
CA GLU A 27 -4.87 5.51 -25.12
C GLU A 27 -4.78 5.08 -23.66
N MET A 28 -5.90 4.78 -23.02
CA MET A 28 -5.94 4.26 -21.65
C MET A 28 -5.21 2.93 -21.51
N THR A 29 -5.37 1.99 -22.46
CA THR A 29 -4.61 0.73 -22.45
C THR A 29 -3.12 0.96 -22.61
N ARG A 30 -2.71 1.93 -23.43
CA ARG A 30 -1.30 2.31 -23.58
C ARG A 30 -0.74 2.91 -22.30
N GLN A 31 -1.47 3.82 -21.64
CA GLN A 31 -1.05 4.41 -20.37
C GLN A 31 -1.00 3.37 -19.23
N ALA A 32 -1.94 2.42 -19.20
CA ALA A 32 -1.91 1.30 -18.26
C ALA A 32 -0.66 0.43 -18.43
N GLY A 33 -0.30 0.13 -19.69
CA GLY A 33 0.92 -0.61 -19.99
C GLY A 33 2.20 0.14 -19.59
N GLU A 34 2.21 1.47 -19.69
CA GLU A 34 3.34 2.28 -19.22
C GLU A 34 3.43 2.27 -17.69
N LEU A 35 2.31 2.39 -16.99
CA LEU A 35 2.25 2.26 -15.54
C LEU A 35 2.76 0.89 -15.06
N ASP A 36 2.42 -0.19 -15.77
CA ASP A 36 2.91 -1.54 -15.47
C ASP A 36 4.43 -1.64 -15.59
N ARG A 37 5.04 -0.98 -16.59
CA ARG A 37 6.50 -0.92 -16.76
C ARG A 37 7.15 -0.11 -15.65
N ILE A 38 6.60 1.06 -15.32
CA ILE A 38 7.07 1.91 -14.22
C ILE A 38 7.03 1.12 -12.90
N LEU A 39 5.94 0.40 -12.62
CA LEU A 39 5.81 -0.46 -11.45
C LEU A 39 6.85 -1.59 -11.42
N ALA A 40 7.09 -2.25 -12.54
CA ALA A 40 8.07 -3.32 -12.63
C ALA A 40 9.49 -2.82 -12.33
N GLU A 41 9.86 -1.68 -12.91
CA GLU A 41 11.17 -1.06 -12.72
C GLU A 41 11.33 -0.49 -11.30
N GLN A 42 10.30 0.13 -10.72
CA GLN A 42 10.33 0.60 -9.33
C GLN A 42 10.57 -0.55 -8.34
N ARG A 43 10.00 -1.73 -8.60
CA ARG A 43 10.25 -2.94 -7.78
C ARG A 43 11.67 -3.45 -7.91
N GLU A 44 12.25 -3.34 -9.10
CA GLU A 44 13.62 -3.75 -9.35
C GLU A 44 14.61 -2.82 -8.64
N ILE A 45 14.42 -1.51 -8.77
CA ILE A 45 15.22 -0.49 -8.07
C ILE A 45 15.13 -0.72 -6.55
N LEU A 46 13.93 -0.86 -6.00
CA LEU A 46 13.75 -1.12 -4.57
C LEU A 46 14.50 -2.37 -4.09
N ARG A 47 14.46 -3.47 -4.86
CA ARG A 47 15.20 -4.70 -4.52
C ARG A 47 16.72 -4.48 -4.53
N GLU A 48 17.22 -3.73 -5.50
CA GLU A 48 18.64 -3.39 -5.59
C GLU A 48 19.07 -2.47 -4.43
N THR A 49 18.27 -1.46 -4.09
CA THR A 49 18.50 -0.56 -2.96
C THR A 49 18.47 -1.33 -1.63
N GLU A 50 17.51 -2.24 -1.42
CA GLU A 50 17.44 -3.10 -0.23
C GLU A 50 18.60 -4.09 -0.14
N ALA A 51 19.07 -4.63 -1.27
CA ALA A 51 20.27 -5.48 -1.29
C ALA A 51 21.51 -4.67 -0.88
N MET A 52 21.66 -3.47 -1.43
CA MET A 52 22.76 -2.56 -1.12
C MET A 52 22.76 -2.13 0.36
N ASP A 53 21.63 -1.71 0.90
CA ASP A 53 21.50 -1.33 2.32
C ASP A 53 21.83 -2.51 3.25
N ARG A 54 21.35 -3.73 2.93
CA ARG A 54 21.68 -4.94 3.71
C ARG A 54 23.17 -5.26 3.67
N GLU A 55 23.81 -5.19 2.50
CA GLU A 55 25.26 -5.41 2.37
C GLU A 55 26.06 -4.38 3.18
N LEU A 56 25.67 -3.10 3.12
CA LEU A 56 26.32 -2.04 3.87
C LEU A 56 26.13 -2.22 5.39
N ARG A 57 24.93 -2.60 5.84
CA ARG A 57 24.66 -2.87 7.26
C ARG A 57 25.46 -4.06 7.77
N ALA A 58 25.47 -5.18 7.04
CA ALA A 58 26.23 -6.37 7.42
C ALA A 58 27.72 -6.05 7.59
N ARG A 59 28.29 -5.26 6.68
CA ARG A 59 29.68 -4.82 6.78
C ARG A 59 29.91 -3.89 7.96
N ARG A 60 29.03 -2.91 8.19
CA ARG A 60 29.11 -2.03 9.36
C ARG A 60 29.10 -2.82 10.66
N GLU A 61 28.25 -3.84 10.76
CA GLU A 61 28.19 -4.74 11.90
C GLU A 61 29.49 -5.53 12.05
N GLU A 62 30.02 -6.11 10.97
CA GLU A 62 31.29 -6.86 10.99
C GLU A 62 32.47 -5.98 11.45
N GLU A 63 32.56 -4.75 10.95
CA GLU A 63 33.62 -3.81 11.32
C GLU A 63 33.44 -3.30 12.75
N ALA A 64 32.21 -3.00 13.18
CA ALA A 64 31.92 -2.64 14.55
C ALA A 64 32.28 -3.79 15.52
N GLU A 65 32.05 -5.04 15.13
CA GLU A 65 32.47 -6.22 15.89
C GLU A 65 34.00 -6.36 15.95
N LYS A 66 34.72 -6.07 14.86
CA LYS A 66 36.19 -6.06 14.84
C LYS A 66 36.73 -4.99 15.79
N ARG A 67 36.27 -3.74 15.66
CA ARG A 67 36.64 -2.64 16.57
C ARG A 67 36.28 -2.96 18.02
N LEU A 68 35.13 -3.59 18.26
CA LEU A 68 34.73 -4.02 19.61
C LEU A 68 35.67 -5.09 20.16
N LYS A 69 36.08 -6.07 19.36
CA LYS A 69 37.06 -7.09 19.77
C LYS A 69 38.40 -6.46 20.13
N GLU A 70 38.86 -5.49 19.36
CA GLU A 70 40.11 -4.76 19.62
C GLU A 70 40.03 -3.91 20.90
N ARG A 71 38.90 -3.24 21.14
CA ARG A 71 38.69 -2.38 22.31
C ARG A 71 38.13 -3.09 23.54
N ARG A 72 37.77 -4.38 23.41
CA ARG A 72 37.26 -5.21 24.50
C ARG A 72 38.10 -5.16 25.78
N PRO A 73 39.44 -5.37 25.76
CA PRO A 73 40.24 -5.38 26.98
C PRO A 73 40.16 -4.05 27.74
N LEU A 74 40.14 -2.93 26.99
CA LEU A 74 40.00 -1.60 27.55
C LEU A 74 38.61 -1.41 28.19
N LEU A 75 37.54 -1.87 27.54
CA LEU A 75 36.18 -1.82 28.09
C LEU A 75 36.01 -2.72 29.32
N GLU A 76 36.68 -3.88 29.36
CA GLU A 76 36.71 -4.75 30.54
C GLU A 76 37.44 -4.09 31.72
N GLU A 77 38.53 -3.36 31.46
CA GLU A 77 39.24 -2.58 32.49
C GLU A 77 38.37 -1.45 33.05
N TYR A 78 37.61 -0.75 32.20
CA TYR A 78 36.68 0.28 32.63
C TYR A 78 35.53 -0.29 33.46
N LEU A 79 34.97 -1.44 33.07
CA LEU A 79 33.92 -2.13 33.85
C LEU A 79 34.42 -2.57 35.22
N GLU A 80 35.64 -3.11 35.31
CA GLU A 80 36.25 -3.52 36.57
C GLU A 80 36.55 -2.30 37.47
N SER A 81 37.02 -1.20 36.87
CA SER A 81 37.22 0.06 37.58
C SER A 81 35.91 0.65 38.10
N LEU A 82 34.85 0.57 37.29
CA LEU A 82 33.50 0.99 37.67
C LEU A 82 32.98 0.13 38.83
N ARG A 83 33.15 -1.20 38.76
CA ARG A 83 32.77 -2.15 39.81
C ARG A 83 33.44 -1.85 41.15
N ARG A 84 34.70 -1.44 41.14
CA ARG A 84 35.45 -1.05 42.35
C ARG A 84 34.94 0.27 42.95
N SER A 85 34.50 1.20 42.11
CA SER A 85 33.97 2.50 42.54
C SER A 85 32.53 2.46 43.08
N LEU A 86 31.80 1.36 42.84
CA LEU A 86 30.39 1.21 43.20
C LEU A 86 30.16 0.36 44.46
N PRO A 87 29.10 0.67 45.25
CA PRO A 87 28.71 -0.11 46.42
C PRO A 87 28.22 -1.52 46.02
N PRO A 88 28.29 -2.52 46.91
CA PRO A 88 28.03 -3.93 46.58
C PRO A 88 26.67 -4.18 45.90
N GLY A 89 25.60 -3.51 46.34
CA GLY A 89 24.25 -3.65 45.77
C GLY A 89 24.07 -3.07 44.36
N ALA A 90 24.99 -2.22 43.90
CA ALA A 90 24.98 -1.67 42.55
C ALA A 90 25.80 -2.51 41.54
N ARG A 91 26.53 -3.53 42.01
CA ARG A 91 27.43 -4.35 41.17
C ARG A 91 26.69 -5.41 40.36
N GLU A 92 25.51 -5.84 40.82
CA GLU A 92 24.68 -6.82 40.10
C GLU A 92 24.23 -6.28 38.73
N GLY A 93 24.02 -4.96 38.62
CA GLY A 93 23.70 -4.30 37.35
C GLY A 93 24.83 -4.40 36.30
N LEU A 94 26.09 -4.55 36.73
CA LEU A 94 27.26 -4.60 35.84
C LEU A 94 27.46 -5.96 35.17
N GLU A 95 27.00 -7.05 35.79
CA GLU A 95 27.12 -8.41 35.23
C GLU A 95 26.33 -8.57 33.91
N GLY A 96 25.29 -7.75 33.71
CA GLY A 96 24.58 -7.65 32.45
C GLY A 96 25.46 -7.12 31.33
N GLY A 97 26.18 -6.02 31.58
CA GLY A 97 27.04 -5.41 30.56
C GLY A 97 28.32 -6.20 30.28
N GLU A 98 28.90 -6.89 31.27
CA GLU A 98 30.00 -7.83 31.03
C GLU A 98 29.57 -8.96 30.07
N ARG A 99 28.36 -9.50 30.24
CA ARG A 99 27.78 -10.50 29.33
C ARG A 99 27.54 -9.93 27.94
N MET A 100 27.07 -8.69 27.81
CA MET A 100 26.86 -8.02 26.52
C MET A 100 28.18 -7.74 25.78
N LEU A 101 29.21 -7.31 26.51
CA LEU A 101 30.55 -7.08 26.00
C LEU A 101 31.18 -8.39 25.48
N ARG A 102 31.06 -9.48 26.25
CA ARG A 102 31.50 -10.82 25.83
C ARG A 102 30.74 -11.31 24.60
N GLY A 103 29.43 -11.07 24.56
CA GLY A 103 28.52 -11.45 23.48
C GLY A 103 28.55 -10.58 22.22
N GLY A 104 29.43 -9.57 22.14
CA GLY A 104 29.63 -8.77 20.92
C GLY A 104 28.53 -7.75 20.60
N ARG A 105 27.63 -7.46 21.54
CA ARG A 105 26.42 -6.66 21.29
C ARG A 105 26.68 -5.17 21.55
N ALA A 106 27.48 -4.52 20.71
CA ALA A 106 27.89 -3.11 20.87
C ALA A 106 26.71 -2.15 21.11
N GLY A 107 25.64 -2.26 20.31
CA GLY A 107 24.46 -1.38 20.45
C GLY A 107 23.72 -1.52 21.78
N ARG A 108 23.55 -2.76 22.28
CA ARG A 108 22.92 -2.99 23.59
C ARG A 108 23.79 -2.53 24.75
N LEU A 109 25.11 -2.65 24.61
CA LEU A 109 26.05 -2.16 25.61
C LEU A 109 26.03 -0.63 25.69
N GLU A 110 25.92 0.07 24.56
CA GLU A 110 25.77 1.53 24.51
C GLU A 110 24.51 2.00 25.24
N ASP A 111 23.37 1.37 24.98
CA ASP A 111 22.11 1.69 25.66
C ASP A 111 22.21 1.43 27.17
N GLN A 112 22.86 0.32 27.57
CA GLN A 112 23.07 -0.03 28.98
C GLN A 112 24.00 0.98 29.69
N VAL A 113 25.07 1.44 29.03
CA VAL A 113 25.98 2.45 29.61
C VAL A 113 25.24 3.77 29.82
N LYS A 114 24.35 4.17 28.90
CA LYS A 114 23.48 5.35 29.07
C LYS A 114 22.51 5.21 30.24
N GLU A 115 22.01 4.00 30.51
CA GLU A 115 21.17 3.73 31.68
C GLU A 115 21.98 3.83 32.97
N TRP A 116 23.15 3.19 33.05
CA TRP A 116 24.05 3.32 34.20
C TRP A 116 24.46 4.77 34.45
N ARG A 117 24.64 5.57 33.39
CA ARG A 117 24.95 7.00 33.53
C ARG A 117 23.80 7.76 34.19
N LYS A 118 22.55 7.35 34.00
CA LYS A 118 21.38 7.93 34.68
C LYS A 118 21.27 7.44 36.13
N GLU A 119 21.50 6.15 36.36
CA GLU A 119 21.43 5.51 37.68
C GLU A 119 22.52 6.01 38.64
N PHE A 120 23.73 6.23 38.14
CA PHE A 120 24.87 6.66 38.94
C PHE A 120 25.13 8.17 38.91
N ARG A 121 24.11 8.98 38.55
CA ARG A 121 24.19 10.44 38.63
C ARG A 121 24.56 10.89 40.04
N GLY A 122 25.62 11.67 40.17
CA GLY A 122 26.14 12.18 41.45
C GLY A 122 27.36 11.42 42.00
N ASN A 123 27.82 10.34 41.34
CA ASN A 123 29.12 9.74 41.62
C ASN A 123 30.16 10.20 40.56
N PRO A 124 31.04 11.17 40.88
CA PRO A 124 31.96 11.75 39.91
C PRO A 124 33.03 10.77 39.39
N GLY A 125 33.28 9.66 40.10
CA GLY A 125 34.16 8.59 39.63
C GLY A 125 33.48 7.70 38.59
N ALA A 126 32.24 7.28 38.88
CA ALA A 126 31.45 6.46 37.96
C ALA A 126 31.07 7.23 36.69
N GLU A 127 30.70 8.51 36.81
CA GLU A 127 30.32 9.35 35.66
C GLU A 127 31.45 9.51 34.65
N LYS A 128 32.69 9.74 35.10
CA LYS A 128 33.86 9.83 34.21
C LYS A 128 34.13 8.52 33.49
N LEU A 129 34.05 7.38 34.20
CA LEU A 129 34.28 6.07 33.61
C LEU A 129 33.22 5.73 32.56
N LEU A 130 31.95 6.04 32.85
CA LEU A 130 30.85 5.83 31.90
C LEU A 130 30.95 6.76 30.69
N GLU A 131 31.39 8.01 30.87
CA GLU A 131 31.63 8.93 29.75
C GLU A 131 32.74 8.42 28.81
N GLU A 132 33.85 7.92 29.35
CA GLU A 132 34.91 7.34 28.52
C GLU A 132 34.46 6.05 27.82
N MET A 133 33.66 5.22 28.50
CA MET A 133 33.04 4.04 27.88
C MET A 133 32.09 4.43 26.73
N GLU A 134 31.25 5.45 26.92
CA GLU A 134 30.38 5.99 25.86
C GLU A 134 31.20 6.45 24.66
N ARG A 135 32.25 7.24 24.86
CA ARG A 135 33.14 7.69 23.77
C ARG A 135 33.77 6.53 23.02
N ILE A 136 34.20 5.49 23.74
CA ILE A 136 34.77 4.29 23.11
C ILE A 136 33.71 3.60 22.26
N LEU A 137 32.50 3.40 22.80
CA LEU A 137 31.40 2.72 22.12
C LEU A 137 30.87 3.51 20.92
N GLU A 138 30.79 4.84 21.00
CA GLU A 138 30.46 5.71 19.88
C GLU A 138 31.49 5.57 18.75
N GLY A 139 32.79 5.52 19.09
CA GLY A 139 33.87 5.30 18.12
C GLY A 139 33.91 3.90 17.49
N LEU A 140 33.10 2.95 17.96
CA LEU A 140 32.98 1.63 17.35
C LEU A 140 32.13 1.63 16.09
N ARG A 141 31.25 2.62 15.90
CA ARG A 141 30.40 2.70 14.71
C ARG A 141 31.23 3.25 13.54
N PRO A 142 31.51 2.46 12.50
CA PRO A 142 32.16 2.99 11.31
C PRO A 142 31.21 3.95 10.60
N GLU A 143 31.76 5.01 10.02
CA GLU A 143 30.98 5.92 9.19
C GLU A 143 30.47 5.19 7.93
N PRO A 144 29.25 5.51 7.43
CA PRO A 144 28.69 4.94 6.20
C PRO A 144 29.66 4.89 5.01
N GLN A 145 30.51 5.90 4.89
CA GLN A 145 31.44 6.10 3.80
C GLN A 145 32.71 5.24 3.92
N GLU A 146 33.09 4.85 5.15
CA GLU A 146 34.24 3.97 5.41
C GLU A 146 33.97 2.53 4.96
N MET A 147 32.70 2.10 5.03
CA MET A 147 32.30 0.74 4.71
C MET A 147 31.98 0.50 3.22
N MET A 148 31.97 1.57 2.43
CA MET A 148 31.49 1.55 1.06
C MET A 148 32.64 1.28 0.09
N GLU A 149 32.63 0.09 -0.52
CA GLU A 149 33.59 -0.26 -1.56
C GLU A 149 33.38 0.54 -2.85
N ARG A 150 34.41 0.62 -3.69
CA ARG A 150 34.32 1.25 -5.02
C ARG A 150 33.19 0.64 -5.86
N ALA A 151 33.04 -0.70 -5.83
CA ALA A 151 31.99 -1.40 -6.55
C ALA A 151 30.57 -1.05 -6.06
N GLN A 152 30.41 -0.65 -4.79
CA GLN A 152 29.12 -0.22 -4.25
C GLN A 152 28.85 1.26 -4.55
N ARG A 153 29.88 2.11 -4.44
CA ARG A 153 29.83 3.52 -4.85
C ARG A 153 29.42 3.68 -6.32
N GLU A 154 29.90 2.80 -7.20
CA GLU A 154 29.57 2.81 -8.63
C GLU A 154 28.08 2.52 -8.92
N LYS A 155 27.38 1.82 -8.02
CA LYS A 155 25.96 1.49 -8.19
C LYS A 155 25.03 2.66 -7.87
N PHE A 156 25.42 3.58 -6.98
CA PHE A 156 24.58 4.71 -6.58
C PHE A 156 24.21 5.67 -7.73
N PRO A 157 25.16 6.12 -8.59
CA PRO A 157 24.82 6.94 -9.75
C PRO A 157 23.84 6.26 -10.70
N SER A 158 24.00 4.94 -10.92
CA SER A 158 23.11 4.14 -11.75
C SER A 158 21.69 4.09 -11.17
N LEU A 159 21.55 3.72 -9.89
CA LEU A 159 20.26 3.67 -9.20
C LEU A 159 19.57 5.03 -9.15
N SER A 160 20.31 6.09 -8.79
CA SER A 160 19.78 7.45 -8.75
C SER A 160 19.27 7.91 -10.12
N SER A 161 20.02 7.61 -11.18
CA SER A 161 19.65 7.96 -12.56
C SER A 161 18.40 7.20 -13.01
N ARG A 162 18.33 5.89 -12.74
CA ARG A 162 17.14 5.08 -13.01
C ARG A 162 15.92 5.62 -12.27
N GLN A 163 16.07 5.93 -10.99
CA GLN A 163 14.99 6.48 -10.16
C GLN A 163 14.53 7.86 -10.67
N GLY A 164 15.46 8.71 -11.12
CA GLY A 164 15.16 10.00 -11.74
C GLY A 164 14.42 9.86 -13.07
N ASN A 165 14.87 8.95 -13.94
CA ASN A 165 14.16 8.67 -15.20
C ASN A 165 12.75 8.12 -14.94
N LEU A 166 12.58 7.31 -13.90
CA LEU A 166 11.29 6.75 -13.51
C LEU A 166 10.34 7.81 -12.94
N GLN A 167 10.88 8.77 -12.18
CA GLN A 167 10.17 9.97 -11.77
C GLN A 167 9.66 10.77 -12.98
N GLU A 168 10.53 11.05 -13.96
CA GLU A 168 10.16 11.81 -15.17
C GLU A 168 9.06 11.10 -15.96
N ARG A 169 9.20 9.78 -16.20
CA ARG A 169 8.18 8.97 -16.88
C ARG A 169 6.84 8.96 -16.13
N THR A 170 6.88 8.97 -14.80
CA THR A 170 5.67 9.02 -13.98
C THR A 170 4.98 10.39 -14.09
N ARG A 171 5.74 11.49 -14.16
CA ARG A 171 5.20 12.83 -14.42
C ARG A 171 4.60 12.94 -15.82
N GLU A 172 5.30 12.45 -16.85
CA GLU A 172 4.76 12.43 -18.21
C GLU A 172 3.47 11.60 -18.31
N LEU A 173 3.41 10.46 -17.62
CA LEU A 173 2.21 9.63 -17.55
C LEU A 173 1.05 10.40 -16.91
N LYS A 174 1.31 11.12 -15.82
CA LYS A 174 0.32 11.98 -15.18
C LYS A 174 -0.18 13.06 -16.12
N GLU A 175 0.70 13.77 -16.83
CA GLU A 175 0.33 14.81 -17.80
C GLU A 175 -0.53 14.26 -18.94
N LYS A 176 -0.17 13.07 -19.47
CA LYS A 176 -0.96 12.38 -20.50
C LYS A 176 -2.36 12.03 -19.98
N LEU A 177 -2.47 11.58 -18.74
CA LEU A 177 -3.75 11.28 -18.12
C LEU A 177 -4.55 12.55 -17.78
N GLU A 178 -3.91 13.67 -17.44
CA GLU A 178 -4.58 14.97 -17.26
C GLU A 178 -5.22 15.45 -18.56
N MET A 179 -4.51 15.35 -19.69
CA MET A 179 -5.08 15.66 -21.00
C MET A 179 -6.27 14.75 -21.34
N LEU A 180 -6.18 13.46 -21.00
CA LEU A 180 -7.29 12.52 -21.16
C LEU A 180 -8.49 12.85 -20.25
N ALA A 181 -8.24 13.33 -19.03
CA ALA A 181 -9.28 13.74 -18.08
C ALA A 181 -10.11 14.92 -18.60
N GLN A 182 -9.48 15.87 -19.31
CA GLN A 182 -10.17 17.01 -19.92
C GLN A 182 -11.18 16.57 -20.98
N LEU A 183 -10.88 15.49 -21.70
CA LEU A 183 -11.75 14.93 -22.74
C LEU A 183 -12.88 14.06 -22.17
N PHE A 184 -12.71 13.54 -20.94
CA PHE A 184 -13.65 12.64 -20.29
C PHE A 184 -13.93 13.07 -18.85
N PRO A 185 -14.97 13.91 -18.62
CA PRO A 185 -15.43 14.22 -17.28
C PRO A 185 -15.87 12.92 -16.58
N GLY A 186 -15.09 12.49 -15.60
CA GLY A 186 -15.21 11.17 -14.95
C GLY A 186 -13.89 10.43 -14.80
N LEU A 187 -12.77 10.90 -15.38
CA LEU A 187 -11.45 10.39 -15.01
C LEU A 187 -11.17 10.71 -13.53
N ASP A 188 -10.79 9.70 -12.76
CA ASP A 188 -10.66 9.79 -11.31
C ASP A 188 -9.43 10.63 -10.93
N SER A 189 -9.68 11.75 -10.23
CA SER A 189 -8.66 12.63 -9.70
C SER A 189 -7.68 11.91 -8.75
N GLU A 190 -8.09 10.78 -8.16
CA GLU A 190 -7.23 9.96 -7.30
C GLU A 190 -6.07 9.33 -8.06
N ILE A 191 -6.25 8.95 -9.34
CA ILE A 191 -5.16 8.41 -10.18
C ILE A 191 -4.09 9.48 -10.38
N LEU A 192 -4.50 10.68 -10.78
CA LEU A 192 -3.58 11.80 -11.05
C LEU A 192 -2.85 12.26 -9.79
N LYS A 193 -3.56 12.33 -8.67
CA LYS A 193 -2.98 12.65 -7.36
C LYS A 193 -1.95 11.60 -6.95
N SER A 194 -2.31 10.33 -7.04
CA SER A 194 -1.42 9.22 -6.65
C SER A 194 -0.17 9.15 -7.53
N LEU A 195 -0.28 9.40 -8.84
CA LEU A 195 0.89 9.48 -9.73
C LEU A 195 1.79 10.68 -9.40
N GLY A 196 1.21 11.83 -9.04
CA GLY A 196 1.98 12.98 -8.58
C GLY A 196 2.75 12.68 -7.31
N GLU A 197 2.06 12.17 -6.28
CA GLU A 197 2.68 11.77 -5.01
C GLU A 197 3.76 10.70 -5.23
N ALA A 198 3.54 9.74 -6.13
CA ALA A 198 4.54 8.75 -6.49
C ALA A 198 5.80 9.38 -7.08
N ALA A 199 5.64 10.31 -8.03
CA ALA A 199 6.76 11.00 -8.66
C ALA A 199 7.56 11.88 -7.68
N ASP A 200 6.89 12.48 -6.70
CA ASP A 200 7.55 13.29 -5.68
C ASP A 200 8.37 12.40 -4.73
N SER A 201 7.80 11.28 -4.26
CA SER A 201 8.55 10.29 -3.48
C SER A 201 9.72 9.69 -4.27
N MET A 202 9.57 9.44 -5.58
CA MET A 202 10.71 9.01 -6.41
C MET A 202 11.82 10.05 -6.49
N GLY A 203 11.46 11.34 -6.51
CA GLY A 203 12.43 12.44 -6.46
C GLY A 203 13.23 12.47 -5.15
N GLU A 204 12.55 12.26 -4.02
CA GLU A 204 13.19 12.12 -2.72
C GLU A 204 14.15 10.92 -2.69
N ALA A 205 13.69 9.75 -3.16
CA ALA A 205 14.51 8.55 -3.30
C ALA A 205 15.74 8.80 -4.18
N SER A 206 15.56 9.42 -5.35
CA SER A 206 16.68 9.76 -6.25
C SER A 206 17.69 10.67 -5.55
N GLY A 207 17.23 11.68 -4.80
CA GLY A 207 18.10 12.56 -4.01
C GLY A 207 18.89 11.82 -2.93
N LYS A 208 18.23 10.91 -2.19
CA LYS A 208 18.87 10.05 -1.18
C LYS A 208 19.94 9.14 -1.80
N LEU A 209 19.65 8.55 -2.96
CA LEU A 209 20.61 7.75 -3.72
C LEU A 209 21.79 8.60 -4.23
N ARG A 210 21.59 9.87 -4.61
CA ARG A 210 22.71 10.78 -4.97
C ARG A 210 23.62 11.07 -3.78
N SER A 211 23.06 11.16 -2.58
CA SER A 211 23.82 11.33 -1.34
C SER A 211 24.42 10.02 -0.80
N GLU A 212 24.45 8.95 -1.59
CA GLU A 212 24.97 7.64 -1.20
C GLU A 212 24.23 7.01 0.02
N ASP A 213 22.96 7.38 0.21
CA ASP A 213 22.11 6.93 1.32
C ASP A 213 21.05 5.94 0.85
N ALA A 214 21.44 4.67 0.72
CA ALA A 214 20.52 3.58 0.32
C ALA A 214 19.42 3.37 1.36
N GLY A 215 19.77 3.39 2.65
CA GLY A 215 18.81 3.17 3.75
C GLY A 215 17.74 4.26 3.82
N GLY A 216 18.10 5.51 3.55
CA GLY A 216 17.17 6.63 3.47
C GLY A 216 16.33 6.68 2.19
N ALA A 217 16.74 6.00 1.11
CA ALA A 217 16.00 5.92 -0.15
C ALA A 217 14.87 4.87 -0.13
N ILE A 218 14.99 3.81 0.69
CA ILE A 218 14.00 2.72 0.75
C ILE A 218 12.58 3.21 1.12
N PRO A 219 12.37 4.02 2.18
CA PRO A 219 11.03 4.48 2.53
C PRO A 219 10.31 5.25 1.40
N PRO A 220 10.92 6.26 0.73
CA PRO A 220 10.28 6.92 -0.39
C PRO A 220 10.08 6.02 -1.61
N GLU A 221 10.96 5.04 -1.87
CA GLU A 221 10.74 4.04 -2.93
C GLU A 221 9.52 3.14 -2.65
N GLN A 222 9.33 2.73 -1.40
CA GLN A 222 8.16 1.94 -0.98
C GLN A 222 6.86 2.75 -1.09
N GLU A 223 6.89 4.02 -0.71
CA GLU A 223 5.75 4.92 -0.84
C GLU A 223 5.41 5.14 -2.32
N ALA A 224 6.40 5.40 -3.17
CA ALA A 224 6.21 5.49 -4.62
C ALA A 224 5.54 4.21 -5.17
N LEU A 225 6.04 3.04 -4.80
CA LEU A 225 5.47 1.76 -5.22
C LEU A 225 4.02 1.60 -4.78
N ARG A 226 3.69 2.01 -3.55
CA ARG A 226 2.32 1.97 -3.01
C ARG A 226 1.38 2.86 -3.81
N ARG A 227 1.79 4.11 -4.08
CA ARG A 227 1.00 5.09 -4.84
C ARG A 227 0.78 4.70 -6.29
N LEU A 228 1.81 4.16 -6.95
CA LEU A 228 1.68 3.58 -8.28
C LEU A 228 0.70 2.40 -8.27
N GLY A 229 0.75 1.55 -7.25
CA GLY A 229 -0.17 0.41 -7.09
C GLY A 229 -1.64 0.85 -6.93
N GLN A 230 -1.88 1.92 -6.15
CA GLN A 230 -3.21 2.54 -6.03
C GLN A 230 -3.70 3.05 -7.39
N SER A 231 -2.84 3.76 -8.12
CA SER A 231 -3.14 4.26 -9.46
C SER A 231 -3.48 3.13 -10.44
N GLN A 232 -2.74 2.01 -10.37
CA GLN A 232 -2.97 0.84 -11.22
C GLN A 232 -4.32 0.19 -10.91
N GLN A 233 -4.67 0.05 -9.63
CA GLN A 233 -5.94 -0.52 -9.22
C GLN A 233 -7.12 0.38 -9.65
N ALA A 234 -7.02 1.68 -9.43
CA ALA A 234 -8.04 2.65 -9.84
C ALA A 234 -8.21 2.65 -11.37
N MET A 235 -7.11 2.62 -12.14
CA MET A 235 -7.16 2.54 -13.60
C MET A 235 -7.81 1.25 -14.10
N ARG A 236 -7.60 0.11 -13.42
CA ARG A 236 -8.27 -1.17 -13.74
C ARG A 236 -9.76 -1.13 -13.43
N GLN A 237 -10.17 -0.53 -12.32
CA GLN A 237 -11.59 -0.37 -12.00
C GLN A 237 -12.28 0.53 -13.03
N MET A 238 -11.62 1.62 -13.40
CA MET A 238 -12.11 2.53 -14.43
C MET A 238 -12.25 1.85 -15.78
N SER A 239 -11.25 1.09 -16.23
CA SER A 239 -11.31 0.39 -17.51
C SER A 239 -12.46 -0.62 -17.55
N GLN A 240 -12.75 -1.29 -16.44
CA GLN A 240 -13.91 -2.18 -16.31
C GLN A 240 -15.24 -1.40 -16.39
N GLN A 241 -15.36 -0.27 -15.69
CA GLN A 241 -16.56 0.57 -15.75
C GLN A 241 -16.78 1.14 -17.17
N MET A 242 -15.71 1.58 -17.84
CA MET A 242 -15.77 2.04 -19.22
C MET A 242 -16.14 0.91 -20.18
N ALA A 243 -15.60 -0.30 -19.99
CA ALA A 243 -15.98 -1.46 -20.79
C ALA A 243 -17.46 -1.81 -20.61
N MET A 244 -17.98 -1.76 -19.39
CA MET A 244 -19.41 -1.94 -19.10
C MET A 244 -20.27 -0.87 -19.79
N ARG A 245 -19.86 0.41 -19.72
CA ARG A 245 -20.57 1.52 -20.38
C ARG A 245 -20.50 1.43 -21.91
N GLY A 246 -19.36 1.00 -22.44
CA GLY A 246 -19.15 0.75 -23.87
C GLY A 246 -20.01 -0.40 -24.38
N GLN A 247 -20.13 -1.49 -23.61
CA GLN A 247 -21.07 -2.56 -23.88
C GLN A 247 -22.52 -2.07 -23.80
N PHE A 248 -22.89 -1.29 -22.78
CA PHE A 248 -24.22 -0.70 -22.68
C PHE A 248 -24.53 0.21 -23.88
N ASN A 249 -23.59 1.01 -24.37
CA ASN A 249 -23.75 1.81 -25.60
C ASN A 249 -23.73 0.96 -26.89
N ARG A 250 -23.11 -0.23 -26.86
CA ARG A 250 -23.10 -1.20 -27.97
C ARG A 250 -24.42 -1.96 -28.08
N TRP A 251 -25.08 -2.24 -26.95
CA TRP A 251 -26.42 -2.84 -26.87
C TRP A 251 -27.55 -1.79 -26.86
N GLY A 252 -27.24 -0.55 -26.49
CA GLY A 252 -28.18 0.55 -26.30
C GLY A 252 -28.19 1.53 -27.47
N ARG A 253 -28.83 1.16 -28.57
CA ARG A 253 -29.98 1.88 -29.17
C ARG A 253 -30.44 1.14 -30.44
N PRO A 254 -31.76 0.86 -30.55
CA PRO A 254 -32.75 1.92 -30.52
C PRO A 254 -33.93 1.62 -29.57
N TRP A 255 -33.82 1.96 -28.29
CA TRP A 255 -35.00 2.42 -27.55
C TRP A 255 -35.04 3.95 -27.67
N GLY A 256 -35.14 4.44 -28.91
CA GLY A 256 -35.52 5.83 -29.13
C GLY A 256 -36.88 6.00 -28.48
N TYR A 257 -36.97 6.81 -27.43
CA TYR A 257 -38.26 7.21 -26.88
C TYR A 257 -38.91 8.07 -27.97
N ASP A 258 -39.75 7.47 -28.80
CA ASP A 258 -40.70 8.22 -29.62
C ASP A 258 -41.80 8.70 -28.66
N PRO A 259 -41.96 10.01 -28.42
CA PRO A 259 -42.93 10.53 -27.45
C PRO A 259 -44.39 10.39 -27.91
N ARG A 260 -44.68 9.65 -28.97
CA ARG A 260 -46.04 9.37 -29.43
C ARG A 260 -46.60 8.13 -28.73
N PRO A 261 -47.79 8.20 -28.11
CA PRO A 261 -48.39 7.04 -27.46
C PRO A 261 -48.72 5.96 -28.49
N GLY A 262 -48.11 4.77 -28.37
CA GLY A 262 -48.85 3.53 -28.66
C GLY A 262 -48.25 2.44 -29.56
N TRP A 263 -47.07 2.57 -30.19
CA TRP A 263 -46.61 1.48 -31.08
C TRP A 263 -45.10 1.24 -31.02
N TYR A 264 -44.72 0.05 -30.54
CA TYR A 264 -43.34 -0.45 -30.52
C TYR A 264 -43.17 -1.48 -31.64
N TYR A 265 -42.39 -1.16 -32.68
CA TYR A 265 -41.93 -2.15 -33.67
C TYR A 265 -40.49 -1.83 -34.09
N GLY A 266 -39.56 -2.70 -33.71
CA GLY A 266 -38.21 -2.76 -34.28
C GLY A 266 -38.17 -3.70 -35.50
N PRO A 267 -37.26 -3.50 -36.46
CA PRO A 267 -37.20 -4.29 -37.67
C PRO A 267 -36.40 -5.59 -37.46
N TRP A 268 -36.96 -6.70 -37.94
CA TRP A 268 -36.45 -8.08 -37.99
C TRP A 268 -36.83 -9.01 -36.82
N GLY A 269 -38.05 -9.56 -36.93
CA GLY A 269 -38.48 -10.82 -36.30
C GLY A 269 -39.08 -10.69 -34.89
N PRO A 270 -40.24 -11.31 -34.60
CA PRO A 270 -40.71 -11.40 -33.22
C PRO A 270 -39.74 -12.28 -32.42
N LEU A 271 -39.23 -11.76 -31.31
CA LEU A 271 -38.57 -12.58 -30.29
C LEU A 271 -39.54 -13.71 -29.87
N PRO A 272 -39.09 -14.98 -29.76
CA PRO A 272 -39.89 -15.99 -29.08
C PRO A 272 -40.03 -15.54 -27.63
N THR A 273 -41.22 -15.10 -27.26
CA THR A 273 -41.54 -14.76 -25.88
C THR A 273 -41.36 -16.02 -25.04
N LEU A 274 -40.41 -16.03 -24.11
CA LEU A 274 -40.50 -16.93 -22.96
C LEU A 274 -41.89 -16.74 -22.33
N PRO A 275 -42.57 -17.80 -21.89
CA PRO A 275 -43.90 -17.69 -21.32
C PRO A 275 -43.82 -16.79 -20.10
N GLN A 276 -44.43 -15.60 -20.19
CA GLN A 276 -44.53 -14.70 -19.04
C GLN A 276 -45.50 -15.33 -18.04
N PRO A 277 -45.15 -15.41 -16.74
CA PRO A 277 -46.10 -15.81 -15.72
C PRO A 277 -47.22 -14.76 -15.65
N GLU A 278 -48.47 -15.19 -15.80
CA GLU A 278 -49.64 -14.33 -15.68
C GLU A 278 -49.79 -13.82 -14.24
N VAL A 279 -49.17 -12.69 -13.93
CA VAL A 279 -49.38 -12.02 -12.65
C VAL A 279 -50.53 -11.02 -12.81
N LYS A 280 -51.75 -11.46 -12.48
CA LYS A 280 -52.90 -10.57 -12.30
C LYS A 280 -52.69 -9.74 -11.03
N ARG A 281 -52.19 -8.50 -11.16
CA ARG A 281 -52.24 -7.50 -10.08
C ARG A 281 -53.11 -6.31 -10.50
N PRO A 282 -54.01 -5.82 -9.62
CA PRO A 282 -54.81 -4.63 -9.89
C PRO A 282 -53.90 -3.40 -9.91
N ILE A 283 -54.13 -2.52 -10.89
CA ILE A 283 -53.37 -1.28 -11.09
C ILE A 283 -53.95 -0.21 -10.17
N GLU A 284 -53.24 0.16 -9.10
CA GLU A 284 -53.52 1.40 -8.36
C GLU A 284 -52.67 2.55 -8.92
N ARG A 285 -53.35 3.65 -9.28
CA ARG A 285 -52.76 4.85 -9.88
C ARG A 285 -52.01 5.69 -8.83
N GLY A 286 -50.68 5.72 -8.91
CA GLY A 286 -49.85 6.78 -8.36
C GLY A 286 -49.64 7.93 -9.36
N PHE A 287 -49.80 9.18 -8.93
CA PHE A 287 -49.93 10.39 -9.75
C PHE A 287 -48.64 10.87 -10.47
N THR A 288 -47.53 10.11 -10.46
CA THR A 288 -46.25 10.61 -11.02
C THR A 288 -45.50 9.65 -11.95
N GLY A 289 -46.07 8.51 -12.35
CA GLY A 289 -45.52 7.70 -13.46
C GLY A 289 -44.06 7.24 -13.31
N ILE A 290 -43.54 7.19 -12.09
CA ILE A 290 -42.27 6.56 -11.76
C ILE A 290 -42.63 5.25 -11.09
N ASP A 291 -42.28 4.13 -11.73
CA ASP A 291 -42.20 2.84 -11.05
C ASP A 291 -41.15 3.00 -9.95
N ARG A 292 -41.59 3.26 -8.72
CA ARG A 292 -40.75 2.98 -7.57
C ARG A 292 -40.70 1.46 -7.52
N GLU A 293 -39.57 0.88 -7.92
CA GLU A 293 -39.21 -0.44 -7.43
C GLU A 293 -39.41 -0.40 -5.92
N GLU A 294 -40.38 -1.17 -5.45
CA GLU A 294 -40.69 -1.33 -4.04
C GLU A 294 -39.46 -2.01 -3.44
N PHE A 295 -38.50 -1.20 -2.99
CA PHE A 295 -37.34 -1.69 -2.29
C PHE A 295 -37.84 -2.22 -0.95
N ASP A 296 -38.07 -3.53 -0.88
CA ASP A 296 -38.31 -4.21 0.38
C ASP A 296 -37.03 -4.06 1.22
N PRO A 297 -37.04 -3.25 2.29
CA PRO A 297 -35.88 -3.17 3.15
C PRO A 297 -35.64 -4.58 3.71
N PRO A 298 -34.38 -5.05 3.73
CA PRO A 298 -34.05 -6.37 4.22
C PRO A 298 -34.71 -6.59 5.58
N SER A 299 -35.48 -7.67 5.70
CA SER A 299 -36.16 -8.01 6.95
C SER A 299 -35.12 -8.18 8.07
N LYS A 300 -35.54 -8.09 9.33
CA LYS A 300 -34.64 -8.28 10.48
C LYS A 300 -33.89 -9.63 10.44
N GLU A 301 -34.42 -10.59 9.69
CA GLU A 301 -33.84 -11.91 9.45
C GLU A 301 -32.86 -11.97 8.27
N ALA A 302 -32.77 -10.94 7.42
CA ALA A 302 -31.80 -10.89 6.33
C ALA A 302 -30.37 -10.57 6.83
N TYR A 303 -30.24 -9.98 8.03
CA TYR A 303 -28.96 -9.74 8.71
C TYR A 303 -28.50 -10.92 9.57
N ARG A 304 -29.31 -11.97 9.67
CA ARG A 304 -28.99 -13.16 10.45
C ARG A 304 -27.91 -13.95 9.72
N ALA A 305 -26.81 -14.24 10.43
CA ALA A 305 -25.71 -15.04 9.86
C ALA A 305 -26.22 -16.39 9.30
N PRO A 306 -25.74 -16.87 8.14
CA PRO A 306 -26.16 -18.14 7.56
C PRO A 306 -26.02 -19.32 8.53
N LYS A 307 -26.98 -20.26 8.54
CA LYS A 307 -27.01 -21.40 9.48
C LYS A 307 -25.71 -22.20 9.51
N ALA A 308 -25.12 -22.46 8.33
CA ALA A 308 -23.84 -23.16 8.21
C ALA A 308 -22.68 -22.45 8.92
N PHE A 309 -22.69 -21.11 8.96
CA PHE A 309 -21.68 -20.34 9.69
C PHE A 309 -21.87 -20.44 11.20
N ARG A 310 -23.12 -20.46 11.67
CA ARG A 310 -23.44 -20.64 13.10
C ARG A 310 -23.03 -22.01 13.61
N GLU A 311 -23.33 -23.06 12.86
CA GLU A 311 -22.97 -24.44 13.22
C GLU A 311 -21.45 -24.60 13.30
N LYS A 312 -20.72 -24.04 12.33
CA LYS A 312 -19.26 -24.06 12.29
C LYS A 312 -18.61 -23.29 13.45
N VAL A 313 -19.20 -22.17 13.88
CA VAL A 313 -18.73 -21.42 15.07
C VAL A 313 -19.00 -22.21 16.36
N MET A 314 -20.16 -22.86 16.47
CA MET A 314 -20.49 -23.70 17.64
C MET A 314 -19.62 -24.96 17.72
N GLU A 315 -19.25 -25.54 16.58
CA GLU A 315 -18.37 -26.70 16.50
C GLU A 315 -16.93 -26.32 16.88
N ALA A 316 -16.41 -25.21 16.35
CA ALA A 316 -15.06 -24.72 16.67
C ALA A 316 -14.88 -24.32 18.16
N LEU A 317 -15.96 -23.95 18.85
CA LEU A 317 -15.93 -23.58 20.27
C LEU A 317 -16.08 -24.79 21.22
N LYS A 318 -16.64 -25.91 20.77
CA LYS A 318 -16.68 -27.17 21.54
C LYS A 318 -15.30 -27.78 21.74
N ASP A 319 -14.37 -27.48 20.85
CA ASP A 319 -13.02 -28.06 20.84
C ASP A 319 -11.98 -27.22 21.62
N ASN A 320 -12.23 -25.93 21.88
CA ASN A 320 -11.22 -25.00 22.45
C ASN A 320 -11.61 -24.28 23.75
N ALA A 321 -12.78 -24.54 24.34
CA ALA A 321 -13.20 -23.89 25.59
C ALA A 321 -12.73 -24.67 26.84
N PRO A 322 -12.03 -24.04 27.82
CA PRO A 322 -11.71 -24.66 29.10
C PRO A 322 -12.98 -25.11 29.85
N SER A 323 -12.97 -26.33 30.42
CA SER A 323 -14.13 -26.98 31.05
C SER A 323 -15.00 -26.13 32.00
N PRO A 324 -14.47 -25.21 32.83
CA PRO A 324 -15.32 -24.44 33.75
C PRO A 324 -16.25 -23.44 33.06
N TYR A 325 -15.90 -22.94 31.86
CA TYR A 325 -16.65 -21.86 31.19
C TYR A 325 -17.55 -22.36 30.05
N ARG A 326 -17.57 -23.67 29.80
CA ARG A 326 -18.26 -24.28 28.66
C ARG A 326 -19.78 -23.99 28.66
N ARG A 327 -20.42 -24.04 29.83
CA ARG A 327 -21.86 -23.77 29.98
C ARG A 327 -22.21 -22.29 29.80
N GLU A 328 -21.40 -21.39 30.34
CA GLU A 328 -21.63 -19.94 30.26
C GLU A 328 -21.44 -19.42 28.82
N VAL A 329 -20.45 -19.96 28.10
CA VAL A 329 -20.25 -19.68 26.68
C VAL A 329 -21.41 -20.22 25.84
N GLU A 330 -21.88 -21.45 26.10
CA GLU A 330 -23.04 -22.03 25.41
C GLU A 330 -24.33 -21.22 25.66
N GLU A 331 -24.53 -20.70 26.87
CA GLU A 331 -25.71 -19.92 27.26
C GLU A 331 -25.71 -18.51 26.64
N TYR A 332 -24.56 -17.84 26.63
CA TYR A 332 -24.38 -16.52 25.99
C TYR A 332 -24.68 -16.56 24.48
N PHE A 333 -24.22 -17.60 23.78
CA PHE A 333 -24.46 -17.72 22.33
C PHE A 333 -25.83 -18.27 21.97
N ARG A 334 -26.50 -18.99 22.88
CA ARG A 334 -27.92 -19.36 22.71
C ARG A 334 -28.80 -18.11 22.66
N GLY A 335 -28.53 -17.11 23.51
CA GLY A 335 -29.25 -15.83 23.51
C GLY A 335 -28.98 -14.92 22.29
N LEU A 336 -27.90 -15.17 21.55
CA LEU A 336 -27.60 -14.53 20.27
C LEU A 336 -28.27 -15.21 19.07
N SER A 337 -28.84 -16.41 19.26
CA SER A 337 -29.41 -17.24 18.19
C SER A 337 -30.94 -17.22 18.08
N GLU A 338 -31.64 -16.81 19.14
CA GLU A 338 -33.09 -16.48 19.17
C GLU A 338 -33.36 -15.06 18.65
#